data_AF-N9NQV7-F1
#
_entry.id   AF-N9NQV7-F1
#
_cell.length_a   1.000
_cell.length_b   1.000
_cell.length_c   1.000
_cell.angle_alpha   90.00
_cell.angle_beta   90.00
_cell.angle_gamma   90.00
#
_symmetry.space_group_name_H-M   'P 1'
#
loop_
_entity.id
_entity.type
_entity.pdbx_description
1 polymer ?
#
loop_
_entity_poly.entity_id
_entity_poly.type
_entity_poly.pdbx_seq_one_letter_code
_entity_poly.pdbx_strand_id
1 'polypeptide(L)'
;MTLSENLDCTLQHSLPSLSHFSELIDLNWIKESLHQTGKASIRRRKLPAEHVVWLVIGLALFRDQPIGYVVEQLKLVFGTTEYCVPSAAVQARQRLGREPLNTLFSLLSQAWFEESQQQYSNFHGLSVCAVDGVVWSMPYTDENFEHFGSSKGKTAAAPYPQVRATCLVNTSTHEIIDAQIGSMDQGELTLANRLCPPSHSITLFDRAYFSADFLIDWQTRVEASHWLMRAKDNLRYEIIKRNSPHDFQIKMPLSARARKLNPSLGEYWEARLIEVEQAGKIRRYITSLMDSKAYPLIGLAKLYAQRWEIEMCYREIKSDLQEGKHLRSKQPDLIYQELWGVFIAYNILRRQMKHMAQRAKVSPLRISFHIASIGILNILRFDSLDSAGNLPKHLESLLEKSKRYVLPERRVRSCPRVVKGKPQKYPRKCQSIS
;
A
#
# COMPACT_ATOMS: atom_id res chain seq x y z
N MET A 1 -31.18 35.57 -22.95
CA MET A 1 -30.21 34.48 -22.70
C MET A 1 -30.92 33.16 -22.89
N THR A 2 -30.52 32.41 -23.90
CA THR A 2 -31.18 31.17 -24.33
C THR A 2 -30.68 29.96 -23.53
N LEU A 3 -31.46 28.87 -23.49
CA LEU A 3 -31.08 27.62 -22.82
C LEU A 3 -29.75 27.05 -23.36
N SER A 4 -29.44 27.32 -24.63
CA SER A 4 -28.19 26.95 -25.30
C SER A 4 -26.98 27.73 -24.75
N GLU A 5 -27.11 29.04 -24.56
CA GLU A 5 -26.04 29.86 -23.97
C GLU A 5 -25.78 29.47 -22.50
N ASN A 6 -26.82 29.09 -21.76
CA ASN A 6 -26.66 28.53 -20.43
C ASN A 6 -25.98 27.16 -20.45
N LEU A 7 -26.29 26.29 -21.42
CA LEU A 7 -25.62 24.98 -21.56
C LEU A 7 -24.15 25.14 -21.94
N ASP A 8 -23.81 26.05 -22.86
CA ASP A 8 -22.41 26.33 -23.23
C ASP A 8 -21.61 26.96 -22.10
N CYS A 9 -22.22 27.87 -21.32
CA CYS A 9 -21.60 28.40 -20.11
C CYS A 9 -21.46 27.31 -19.03
N THR A 10 -22.47 26.44 -18.87
CA THR A 10 -22.41 25.31 -17.92
C THR A 10 -21.38 24.26 -18.36
N LEU A 11 -21.16 24.08 -19.67
CA LEU A 11 -20.17 23.19 -20.28
C LEU A 11 -18.74 23.77 -20.18
N GLN A 12 -18.55 25.06 -20.46
CA GLN A 12 -17.29 25.78 -20.21
C GLN A 12 -16.92 25.81 -18.72
N HIS A 13 -17.91 25.84 -17.84
CA HIS A 13 -17.73 25.69 -16.39
C HIS A 13 -17.74 24.23 -15.92
N SER A 14 -17.96 23.24 -16.80
CA SER A 14 -17.86 21.83 -16.46
C SER A 14 -16.51 21.27 -16.89
N LEU A 15 -15.66 20.99 -15.90
CA LEU A 15 -14.51 20.08 -16.02
C LEU A 15 -13.20 20.55 -16.72
N PRO A 16 -12.84 21.84 -16.91
CA PRO A 16 -11.48 22.16 -17.34
C PRO A 16 -10.41 21.94 -16.27
N SER A 17 -10.72 22.09 -14.98
CA SER A 17 -9.67 22.07 -13.94
C SER A 17 -9.06 20.69 -13.70
N LEU A 18 -9.89 19.64 -13.66
CA LEU A 18 -9.41 18.29 -13.35
C LEU A 18 -9.15 17.40 -14.57
N SER A 19 -9.51 17.83 -15.78
CA SER A 19 -9.27 17.05 -17.01
C SER A 19 -7.77 16.77 -17.21
N HIS A 20 -6.91 17.67 -16.76
CA HIS A 20 -5.45 17.50 -16.71
C HIS A 20 -5.02 16.21 -16.01
N PHE A 21 -5.75 15.76 -14.99
CA PHE A 21 -5.34 14.63 -14.14
C PHE A 21 -5.90 13.28 -14.59
N SER A 22 -6.63 13.21 -15.71
CA SER A 22 -7.24 11.96 -16.20
C SER A 22 -6.20 10.87 -16.49
N GLU A 23 -4.97 11.25 -16.83
CA GLU A 23 -3.84 10.34 -17.02
C GLU A 23 -3.41 9.62 -15.72
N LEU A 24 -3.67 10.24 -14.57
CA LEU A 24 -3.34 9.67 -13.27
C LEU A 24 -4.51 8.85 -12.72
N ILE A 25 -5.70 9.46 -12.69
CA ILE A 25 -6.96 8.82 -12.30
C ILE A 25 -8.07 9.36 -13.21
N ASP A 26 -8.76 8.46 -13.90
CA ASP A 26 -9.96 8.84 -14.66
C ASP A 26 -11.04 9.37 -13.69
N LEU A 27 -11.55 10.56 -14.01
CA LEU A 27 -12.57 11.28 -13.25
C LEU A 27 -13.85 10.47 -13.04
N ASN A 28 -14.15 9.51 -13.92
CA ASN A 28 -15.29 8.63 -13.77
C ASN A 28 -15.19 7.77 -12.50
N TRP A 29 -14.01 7.28 -12.14
CA TRP A 29 -13.81 6.54 -10.89
C TRP A 29 -14.04 7.42 -9.66
N ILE A 30 -13.61 8.68 -9.72
CA ILE A 30 -13.84 9.64 -8.64
C ILE A 30 -15.34 9.91 -8.50
N LYS A 31 -16.04 10.19 -9.61
CA LYS A 31 -17.49 10.39 -9.60
C LYS A 31 -18.22 9.16 -9.06
N GLU A 32 -17.87 7.97 -9.53
CA GLU A 32 -18.46 6.71 -9.08
C GLU A 32 -18.28 6.53 -7.56
N SER A 33 -17.06 6.73 -7.04
CA SER A 33 -16.79 6.62 -5.60
C SER A 33 -17.62 7.61 -4.77
N LEU A 34 -17.86 8.82 -5.29
CA LEU A 34 -18.69 9.83 -4.64
C LEU A 34 -20.17 9.48 -4.70
N HIS A 35 -20.64 8.90 -5.81
CA HIS A 35 -22.02 8.44 -5.96
C HIS A 35 -22.33 7.27 -5.01
N GLN A 36 -21.48 6.24 -4.99
CA GLN A 36 -21.67 5.06 -4.13
C GLN A 36 -21.70 5.39 -2.63
N THR A 37 -20.99 6.46 -2.23
CA THR A 37 -20.90 6.88 -0.82
C THR A 37 -21.87 7.99 -0.44
N GLY A 38 -22.75 8.42 -1.36
CA GLY A 38 -23.72 9.49 -1.12
C GLY A 38 -23.07 10.88 -0.94
N LYS A 39 -21.82 11.05 -1.38
CA LYS A 39 -21.06 12.31 -1.29
C LYS A 39 -21.04 13.11 -2.59
N ALA A 40 -21.61 12.57 -3.66
CA ALA A 40 -21.86 13.30 -4.90
C ALA A 40 -22.68 14.57 -4.60
N SER A 41 -22.17 15.73 -5.01
CA SER A 41 -22.81 17.01 -4.69
C SER A 41 -23.31 17.68 -5.95
N ILE A 42 -24.61 17.98 -5.97
CA ILE A 42 -25.25 18.78 -7.04
C ILE A 42 -24.78 20.24 -6.98
N ARG A 43 -24.51 20.76 -5.77
CA ARG A 43 -24.07 22.15 -5.57
C ARG A 43 -22.56 22.28 -5.81
N ARG A 44 -22.17 23.01 -6.85
CA ARG A 44 -20.77 23.39 -7.11
C ARG A 44 -20.33 24.48 -6.13
N ARG A 45 -19.59 24.08 -5.10
CA ARG A 45 -18.92 24.98 -4.12
C ARG A 45 -17.52 25.34 -4.62
N LYS A 46 -16.82 26.26 -3.93
CA LYS A 46 -15.41 26.59 -4.21
C LYS A 46 -14.46 25.38 -4.22
N LEU A 47 -14.75 24.36 -3.38
CA LEU A 47 -14.08 23.06 -3.40
C LEU A 47 -15.16 21.97 -3.54
N PRO A 48 -15.47 21.56 -4.79
CA PRO A 48 -16.33 20.40 -5.08
C PRO A 48 -15.72 19.11 -4.52
N ALA A 49 -16.52 18.05 -4.39
CA ALA A 49 -16.08 16.83 -3.72
C ALA A 49 -14.94 16.13 -4.49
N GLU A 50 -14.98 16.17 -5.82
CA GLU A 50 -13.96 15.67 -6.75
C GLU A 50 -12.61 16.37 -6.52
N HIS A 51 -12.64 17.69 -6.33
CA HIS A 51 -11.45 18.49 -6.04
C HIS A 51 -10.91 18.20 -4.63
N VAL A 52 -11.78 17.91 -3.66
CA VAL A 52 -11.36 17.51 -2.31
C VAL A 52 -10.70 16.13 -2.31
N VAL A 53 -11.13 15.20 -3.18
CA VAL A 53 -10.43 13.92 -3.39
C VAL A 53 -8.99 14.18 -3.85
N TRP A 54 -8.81 15.03 -4.87
CA TRP A 54 -7.47 15.43 -5.33
C TRP A 54 -6.68 16.22 -4.28
N LEU A 55 -7.34 17.01 -3.44
CA LEU A 55 -6.70 17.68 -2.31
C LEU A 55 -6.11 16.65 -1.34
N VAL A 56 -6.86 15.60 -1.00
CA VAL A 56 -6.39 14.55 -0.08
C VAL A 56 -5.22 13.77 -0.67
N ILE A 57 -5.29 13.39 -1.95
CA ILE A 57 -4.19 12.73 -2.67
C ILE A 57 -2.98 13.68 -2.78
N GLY A 58 -3.22 14.94 -3.13
CA GLY A 58 -2.21 15.98 -3.24
C GLY A 58 -1.50 16.25 -1.92
N LEU A 59 -2.23 16.23 -0.80
CA LEU A 59 -1.61 16.34 0.53
C LEU A 59 -0.61 15.20 0.76
N ALA A 60 -0.91 13.97 0.33
CA ALA A 60 0.04 12.86 0.42
C ALA A 60 1.25 13.04 -0.52
N LEU A 61 1.04 13.50 -1.76
CA LEU A 61 2.10 13.76 -2.74
C LEU A 61 3.02 14.93 -2.35
N PHE A 62 2.46 15.98 -1.76
CA PHE A 62 3.15 17.17 -1.27
C PHE A 62 3.18 17.16 0.26
N ARG A 63 3.78 16.11 0.82
CA ARG A 63 3.84 15.84 2.27
C ARG A 63 4.28 17.04 3.12
N ASP A 64 5.21 17.81 2.56
CA ASP A 64 5.91 18.92 3.23
C ASP A 64 5.30 20.29 3.01
N GLN A 65 4.18 20.35 2.29
CA GLN A 65 3.57 21.61 1.91
C GLN A 65 2.28 21.88 2.72
N PRO A 66 2.00 23.16 3.02
CA PRO A 66 0.75 23.53 3.67
C PRO A 66 -0.45 23.28 2.75
N ILE A 67 -1.63 23.07 3.34
CA ILE A 67 -2.86 22.77 2.59
C ILE A 67 -3.21 23.83 1.54
N GLY A 68 -2.95 25.11 1.82
CA GLY A 68 -3.19 26.20 0.88
C GLY A 68 -2.32 26.09 -0.37
N TYR A 69 -1.03 25.77 -0.19
CA TYR A 69 -0.11 25.53 -1.30
C TYR A 69 -0.61 24.39 -2.18
N VAL A 70 -1.06 23.27 -1.60
CA VAL A 70 -1.55 22.13 -2.38
C VAL A 70 -2.81 22.49 -3.19
N VAL A 71 -3.72 23.27 -2.61
CA VAL A 71 -4.92 23.74 -3.30
C VAL A 71 -4.58 24.59 -4.52
N GLU A 72 -3.65 25.53 -4.35
CA GLU A 72 -3.19 26.43 -5.41
C GLU A 72 -2.39 25.68 -6.48
N GLN A 73 -1.41 24.88 -6.07
CA GLN A 73 -0.53 24.11 -6.94
C GLN A 73 -1.30 23.15 -7.86
N LEU A 74 -2.35 22.51 -7.34
CA LEU A 74 -3.19 21.59 -8.11
C LEU A 74 -4.42 22.28 -8.74
N LYS A 75 -4.51 23.62 -8.66
CA LYS A 75 -5.60 24.43 -9.22
C LYS A 75 -6.99 23.90 -8.86
N LEU A 76 -7.18 23.60 -7.58
CA LEU A 76 -8.36 22.87 -7.09
C LEU A 76 -9.57 23.78 -6.82
N VAL A 77 -9.42 25.10 -6.89
CA VAL A 77 -10.51 26.04 -6.63
C VAL A 77 -11.43 26.12 -7.85
N PHE A 78 -12.72 25.91 -7.62
CA PHE A 78 -13.76 26.07 -8.63
C PHE A 78 -14.32 27.51 -8.61
N GLY A 79 -14.35 28.15 -9.77
CA GLY A 79 -14.87 29.51 -9.97
C GLY A 79 -13.79 30.50 -10.43
N THR A 80 -14.07 31.79 -10.30
CA THR A 80 -13.19 32.89 -10.77
C THR A 80 -12.12 33.31 -9.77
N THR A 81 -12.15 32.80 -8.53
CA THR A 81 -11.15 33.09 -7.51
C THR A 81 -10.11 31.99 -7.46
N GLU A 82 -8.83 32.33 -7.54
CA GLU A 82 -7.72 31.36 -7.44
C GLU A 82 -7.43 30.91 -6.01
N TYR A 83 -7.93 31.66 -5.01
CA TYR A 83 -7.60 31.44 -3.61
C TYR A 83 -8.71 30.79 -2.79
N CYS A 84 -8.32 29.85 -1.92
CA CYS A 84 -9.16 29.23 -0.91
C CYS A 84 -8.52 29.34 0.47
N VAL A 85 -9.25 29.91 1.43
CA VAL A 85 -8.77 29.99 2.81
C VAL A 85 -8.56 28.60 3.41
N PRO A 86 -7.50 28.37 4.22
CA PRO A 86 -7.20 27.04 4.77
C PRO A 86 -8.36 26.41 5.54
N SER A 87 -9.15 27.20 6.27
CA SER A 87 -10.32 26.73 7.01
C SER A 87 -11.40 26.13 6.11
N ALA A 88 -11.61 26.69 4.92
CA ALA A 88 -12.57 26.16 3.95
C ALA A 88 -12.08 24.82 3.37
N ALA A 89 -10.78 24.65 3.16
CA ALA A 89 -10.19 23.38 2.72
C ALA A 89 -10.34 22.28 3.81
N VAL A 90 -10.13 22.62 5.08
CA VAL A 90 -10.37 21.70 6.20
C VAL A 90 -11.85 21.31 6.31
N GLN A 91 -12.77 22.28 6.25
CA GLN A 91 -14.21 22.01 6.27
C GLN A 91 -14.67 21.16 5.08
N ALA A 92 -14.07 21.37 3.90
CA ALA A 92 -14.37 20.58 2.72
C ALA A 92 -13.95 19.10 2.90
N ARG A 93 -12.78 18.86 3.52
CA ARG A 93 -12.33 17.50 3.89
C ARG A 93 -13.24 16.83 4.91
N GLN A 94 -13.66 17.55 5.96
CA GLN A 94 -14.61 17.06 6.97
C GLN A 94 -15.95 16.66 6.34
N ARG A 95 -16.45 17.47 5.40
CA ARG A 95 -17.69 17.17 4.67
C ARG A 95 -17.56 15.92 3.79
N LEU A 96 -16.40 15.76 3.12
CA LEU A 96 -16.14 14.61 2.26
C LEU A 96 -16.14 13.31 3.06
N GLY A 97 -15.49 13.30 4.22
CA GLY A 97 -15.31 12.08 5.03
C GLY A 97 -14.29 11.10 4.43
N ARG A 98 -14.12 9.95 5.06
CA ARG A 98 -13.15 8.92 4.63
C ARG A 98 -13.68 7.97 3.55
N GLU A 99 -15.00 7.76 3.50
CA GLU A 99 -15.63 6.70 2.71
C GLU A 99 -15.32 6.81 1.21
N PRO A 100 -15.39 7.99 0.55
CA PRO A 100 -15.09 8.10 -0.87
C PRO A 100 -13.66 7.67 -1.23
N LEU A 101 -12.69 7.98 -0.36
CA LEU A 101 -11.29 7.63 -0.60
C LEU A 101 -11.06 6.13 -0.42
N ASN A 102 -11.75 5.49 0.53
CA ASN A 102 -11.72 4.04 0.66
C ASN A 102 -12.30 3.35 -0.59
N THR A 103 -13.51 3.76 -1.02
CA THR A 103 -14.15 3.22 -2.21
C THR A 103 -13.30 3.45 -3.46
N LEU A 104 -12.76 4.66 -3.65
CA LEU A 104 -11.86 4.96 -4.76
C LEU A 104 -10.61 4.08 -4.73
N PHE A 105 -9.99 3.88 -3.56
CA PHE A 105 -8.85 3.00 -3.42
C PHE A 105 -9.18 1.57 -3.86
N SER A 106 -10.30 0.99 -3.42
CA SER A 106 -10.71 -0.36 -3.81
C SER A 106 -10.93 -0.48 -5.32
N LEU A 107 -11.63 0.49 -5.92
CA LEU A 107 -11.91 0.51 -7.36
C LEU A 107 -10.63 0.58 -8.19
N LEU A 108 -9.72 1.50 -7.84
CA LEU A 108 -8.43 1.65 -8.54
C LEU A 108 -7.55 0.41 -8.36
N SER A 109 -7.45 -0.11 -7.14
CA SER A 109 -6.57 -1.24 -6.83
C SER A 109 -7.04 -2.51 -7.53
N GLN A 110 -8.35 -2.74 -7.63
CA GLN A 110 -8.90 -3.84 -8.42
C GLN A 110 -8.55 -3.70 -9.90
N ALA A 111 -8.90 -2.56 -10.52
CA ALA A 111 -8.67 -2.34 -11.95
C ALA A 111 -7.17 -2.42 -12.32
N TRP A 112 -6.30 -1.84 -11.50
CA TRP A 112 -4.86 -1.82 -11.78
C TRP A 112 -4.19 -3.15 -11.49
N PHE A 113 -4.71 -3.92 -10.53
CA PHE A 113 -4.25 -5.28 -10.27
C PHE A 113 -4.58 -6.21 -11.44
N GLU A 114 -5.80 -6.15 -12.00
CA GLU A 114 -6.19 -6.94 -13.17
C GLU A 114 -5.24 -6.69 -14.37
N GLU A 115 -4.93 -5.42 -14.63
CA GLU A 115 -3.93 -5.03 -15.63
C GLU A 115 -2.54 -5.63 -15.32
N SER A 116 -2.10 -5.54 -14.07
CA SER A 116 -0.80 -6.06 -13.62
C SER A 116 -0.72 -7.59 -13.64
N GLN A 117 -1.80 -8.30 -13.36
CA GLN A 117 -1.85 -9.76 -13.36
C GLN A 117 -1.59 -10.31 -14.77
N GLN A 118 -2.18 -9.69 -15.79
CA GLN A 118 -1.96 -10.05 -17.19
C GLN A 118 -0.52 -9.84 -17.64
N GLN A 119 0.17 -8.85 -17.05
CA GLN A 119 1.53 -8.45 -17.47
C GLN A 119 2.64 -9.13 -16.66
N TYR A 120 2.41 -9.46 -15.37
CA TYR A 120 3.48 -9.79 -14.42
C TYR A 120 3.23 -11.04 -13.55
N SER A 121 2.26 -11.91 -13.87
CA SER A 121 2.12 -13.21 -13.20
C SER A 121 3.35 -14.10 -13.45
N ASN A 122 4.00 -14.60 -12.40
CA ASN A 122 5.34 -15.17 -12.53
C ASN A 122 5.62 -16.43 -11.69
N PHE A 123 4.66 -16.94 -10.92
CA PHE A 123 4.84 -18.20 -10.19
C PHE A 123 3.79 -19.22 -10.61
N HIS A 124 4.09 -19.98 -11.67
CA HIS A 124 3.20 -21.04 -12.19
C HIS A 124 1.77 -20.53 -12.49
N GLY A 125 1.66 -19.32 -13.07
CA GLY A 125 0.37 -18.67 -13.35
C GLY A 125 -0.25 -17.93 -12.17
N LEU A 126 0.36 -18.00 -10.97
CA LEU A 126 -0.11 -17.28 -9.78
C LEU A 126 0.55 -15.91 -9.65
N SER A 127 -0.27 -14.90 -9.36
CA SER A 127 0.19 -13.60 -8.86
C SER A 127 0.77 -13.75 -7.46
N VAL A 128 1.96 -13.18 -7.23
CA VAL A 128 2.63 -13.27 -5.94
C VAL A 128 2.28 -12.03 -5.12
N CYS A 129 1.70 -12.26 -3.95
CA CYS A 129 1.27 -11.20 -3.04
C CYS A 129 1.93 -11.38 -1.67
N ALA A 130 1.95 -10.33 -0.86
CA ALA A 130 2.38 -10.41 0.53
C ALA A 130 1.42 -9.62 1.43
N VAL A 131 1.27 -10.08 2.67
CA VAL A 131 0.51 -9.39 3.71
C VAL A 131 1.41 -9.10 4.89
N ASP A 132 1.35 -7.87 5.38
CA ASP A 132 2.06 -7.43 6.57
C ASP A 132 1.35 -6.22 7.19
N GLY A 133 1.74 -5.87 8.42
CA GLY A 133 1.24 -4.72 9.16
C GLY A 133 2.19 -3.54 9.11
N VAL A 134 1.64 -2.34 9.20
CA VAL A 134 2.39 -1.09 9.29
C VAL A 134 1.69 -0.11 10.22
N VAL A 135 2.48 0.66 10.96
CA VAL A 135 1.99 1.61 11.97
C VAL A 135 2.44 3.02 11.63
N TRP A 136 1.51 3.98 11.74
CA TRP A 136 1.79 5.41 11.65
C TRP A 136 1.49 6.10 12.96
N SER A 137 2.29 7.10 13.30
CA SER A 137 2.03 7.98 14.42
C SER A 137 1.31 9.23 13.92
N MET A 138 0.51 9.85 14.79
CA MET A 138 -0.26 11.04 14.47
C MET A 138 -0.16 12.09 15.59
N PRO A 139 -0.60 13.34 15.38
CA PRO A 139 -0.58 14.37 16.41
C PRO A 139 -1.52 13.98 17.56
N TYR A 140 -1.10 14.29 18.78
CA TYR A 140 -1.92 14.07 19.96
C TYR A 140 -3.10 15.05 19.97
N THR A 141 -4.31 14.49 20.04
CA THR A 141 -5.54 15.12 20.49
C THR A 141 -6.26 14.08 21.36
N ASP A 142 -7.09 14.52 22.30
CA ASP A 142 -7.83 13.58 23.16
C ASP A 142 -8.69 12.63 22.30
N GLU A 143 -9.36 13.17 21.29
CA GLU A 143 -10.16 12.40 20.31
C GLU A 143 -9.33 11.33 19.56
N ASN A 144 -8.14 11.68 19.07
CA ASN A 144 -7.26 10.71 18.39
C ASN A 144 -6.73 9.64 19.36
N PHE A 145 -6.39 10.03 20.59
CA PHE A 145 -5.83 9.10 21.56
C PHE A 145 -6.88 8.11 22.08
N GLU A 146 -8.09 8.58 22.38
CA GLU A 146 -9.22 7.74 22.77
C GLU A 146 -9.61 6.76 21.66
N HIS A 147 -9.63 7.22 20.40
CA HIS A 147 -10.06 6.38 19.27
C HIS A 147 -9.00 5.35 18.85
N PHE A 148 -7.73 5.73 18.76
CA PHE A 148 -6.69 4.86 18.20
C PHE A 148 -5.80 4.17 19.23
N GLY A 149 -5.61 4.79 20.41
CA GLY A 149 -4.62 4.38 21.38
C GLY A 149 -3.18 4.46 20.86
N SER A 150 -2.29 3.73 21.52
CA SER A 150 -0.85 3.69 21.21
C SER A 150 -0.26 2.31 21.48
N SER A 151 0.86 1.97 20.83
CA SER A 151 1.57 0.73 21.15
C SER A 151 2.07 0.74 22.59
N LYS A 152 1.90 -0.38 23.30
CA LYS A 152 2.39 -0.56 24.66
C LYS A 152 3.72 -1.30 24.63
N GLY A 153 4.81 -0.61 24.98
CA GLY A 153 6.10 -1.24 25.26
C GLY A 153 6.10 -1.96 26.61
N LYS A 154 7.22 -2.57 26.99
CA LYS A 154 7.37 -3.25 28.29
C LYS A 154 7.32 -2.29 29.49
N THR A 155 7.68 -1.02 29.29
CA THR A 155 7.86 -0.03 30.36
C THR A 155 6.96 1.18 30.22
N ALA A 156 6.58 1.57 29.00
CA ALA A 156 5.71 2.71 28.73
C ALA A 156 4.97 2.54 27.40
N ALA A 157 3.85 3.23 27.27
CA ALA A 157 3.16 3.40 25.99
C ALA A 157 3.95 4.36 25.08
N ALA A 158 3.78 4.22 23.77
CA ALA A 158 4.34 5.17 22.82
C ALA A 158 3.75 6.57 23.05
N PRO A 159 4.56 7.64 22.89
CA PRO A 159 4.16 9.01 23.27
C PRO A 159 3.11 9.63 22.36
N TYR A 160 2.93 9.10 21.15
CA TYR A 160 1.94 9.57 20.18
C TYR A 160 0.87 8.52 19.94
N PRO A 161 -0.39 8.91 19.69
CA PRO A 161 -1.40 7.99 19.19
C PRO A 161 -0.96 7.39 17.85
N GLN A 162 -1.34 6.14 17.63
CA GLN A 162 -0.87 5.36 16.50
C GLN A 162 -2.03 4.65 15.82
N VAL A 163 -1.98 4.56 14.50
CA VAL A 163 -2.93 3.80 13.69
C VAL A 163 -2.19 2.66 13.00
N ARG A 164 -2.81 1.49 12.94
CA ARG A 164 -2.32 0.33 12.23
C ARG A 164 -3.06 0.20 10.90
N ALA A 165 -2.35 -0.11 9.83
CA ALA A 165 -2.95 -0.72 8.65
C ALA A 165 -2.29 -2.07 8.37
N THR A 166 -3.09 -3.01 7.90
CA THR A 166 -2.60 -4.25 7.31
C THR A 166 -2.86 -4.17 5.81
N CYS A 167 -1.84 -4.40 4.98
CA CYS A 167 -1.95 -4.25 3.53
C CYS A 167 -1.67 -5.57 2.83
N LEU A 168 -2.38 -5.82 1.74
CA LEU A 168 -2.07 -6.83 0.73
C LEU A 168 -1.36 -6.14 -0.44
N VAL A 169 -0.15 -6.59 -0.79
CA VAL A 169 0.70 -5.93 -1.79
C VAL A 169 1.10 -6.92 -2.88
N ASN A 170 1.09 -6.49 -4.14
CA ASN A 170 1.67 -7.24 -5.26
C ASN A 170 3.20 -7.19 -5.18
N THR A 171 3.89 -8.32 -5.02
CA THR A 171 5.35 -8.32 -4.83
C THR A 171 6.12 -8.00 -6.11
N SER A 172 5.50 -8.12 -7.29
CA SER A 172 6.12 -7.82 -8.58
C SER A 172 6.05 -6.33 -8.95
N THR A 173 5.03 -5.61 -8.47
CA THR A 173 4.79 -4.20 -8.82
C THR A 173 4.81 -3.25 -7.61
N HIS A 174 4.84 -3.78 -6.39
CA HIS A 174 4.54 -3.11 -5.11
C HIS A 174 3.24 -2.28 -5.09
N GLU A 175 2.29 -2.50 -6.01
CA GLU A 175 0.96 -1.90 -5.89
C GLU A 175 0.25 -2.49 -4.66
N ILE A 176 -0.39 -1.64 -3.86
CA ILE A 176 -1.26 -2.09 -2.76
C ILE A 176 -2.58 -2.53 -3.39
N ILE A 177 -2.96 -3.78 -3.16
CA ILE A 177 -4.15 -4.42 -3.71
C ILE A 177 -5.35 -4.20 -2.79
N ASP A 178 -5.13 -4.33 -1.49
CA ASP A 178 -6.15 -4.15 -0.46
C ASP A 178 -5.49 -3.66 0.84
N ALA A 179 -6.25 -2.96 1.68
CA ALA A 179 -5.78 -2.50 2.98
C ALA A 179 -6.91 -2.43 4.00
N GLN A 180 -6.59 -2.67 5.27
CA GLN A 180 -7.53 -2.53 6.39
C GLN A 180 -6.89 -1.68 7.47
N ILE A 181 -7.55 -0.59 7.85
CA ILE A 181 -7.05 0.40 8.82
C ILE A 181 -7.80 0.24 10.14
N GLY A 182 -7.05 0.13 11.25
CA GLY A 182 -7.58 -0.08 12.58
C GLY A 182 -6.79 0.66 13.67
N SER A 183 -7.43 0.80 14.82
CA SER A 183 -6.83 1.22 16.09
C SER A 183 -5.86 0.17 16.62
N MET A 184 -5.03 0.54 17.62
CA MET A 184 -3.95 -0.33 18.13
C MET A 184 -4.43 -1.50 18.98
N ASP A 185 -5.70 -1.52 19.40
CA ASP A 185 -6.36 -2.66 20.05
C ASP A 185 -6.68 -3.80 19.06
N GLN A 186 -6.76 -3.50 17.76
CA GLN A 186 -7.00 -4.49 16.72
C GLN A 186 -5.69 -5.12 16.24
N GLY A 187 -5.58 -6.45 16.38
CA GLY A 187 -4.40 -7.21 15.92
C GLY A 187 -4.23 -7.22 14.40
N GLU A 188 -2.99 -7.44 13.92
CA GLU A 188 -2.69 -7.55 12.48
C GLU A 188 -3.47 -8.69 11.82
N LEU A 189 -3.61 -9.84 12.48
CA LEU A 189 -4.43 -10.95 12.02
C LEU A 189 -5.91 -10.58 11.92
N THR A 190 -6.44 -9.80 12.88
CA THR A 190 -7.84 -9.31 12.87
C THR A 190 -8.11 -8.39 11.68
N LEU A 191 -7.13 -7.56 11.30
CA LEU A 191 -7.21 -6.73 10.10
C LEU A 191 -7.01 -7.56 8.82
N ALA A 192 -6.08 -8.53 8.82
CA ALA A 192 -5.85 -9.42 7.69
C ALA A 192 -7.07 -10.26 7.33
N ASN A 193 -7.85 -10.72 8.32
CA ASN A 193 -9.11 -11.44 8.09
C ASN A 193 -10.16 -10.62 7.30
N ARG A 194 -9.99 -9.30 7.19
CA ARG A 194 -10.88 -8.44 6.41
C ARG A 194 -10.35 -8.12 5.00
N LEU A 195 -9.13 -8.55 4.69
CA LEU A 195 -8.58 -8.41 3.34
C LEU A 195 -9.20 -9.43 2.39
N CYS A 196 -9.26 -9.07 1.11
CA CYS A 196 -9.69 -9.94 0.04
C CYS A 196 -8.48 -10.33 -0.85
N PRO A 197 -8.05 -11.60 -0.88
CA PRO A 197 -7.05 -12.04 -1.85
C PRO A 197 -7.57 -11.96 -3.28
N PRO A 198 -6.73 -11.65 -4.28
CA PRO A 198 -7.10 -11.80 -5.68
C PRO A 198 -7.18 -13.28 -6.08
N SER A 199 -7.96 -13.59 -7.11
CA SER A 199 -7.99 -14.93 -7.70
C SER A 199 -6.65 -15.28 -8.36
N HIS A 200 -6.36 -16.58 -8.46
CA HIS A 200 -5.11 -17.09 -9.05
C HIS A 200 -3.87 -16.43 -8.43
N SER A 201 -3.76 -16.50 -7.10
CA SER A 201 -2.70 -15.83 -6.35
C SER A 201 -2.09 -16.72 -5.28
N ILE A 202 -0.86 -16.39 -4.90
CA ILE A 202 -0.18 -16.94 -3.73
C ILE A 202 0.24 -15.81 -2.80
N THR A 203 -0.30 -15.84 -1.58
CA THR A 203 0.00 -14.84 -0.55
C THR A 203 1.10 -15.33 0.38
N LEU A 204 2.16 -14.52 0.50
CA LEU A 204 3.30 -14.74 1.37
C LEU A 204 3.02 -14.14 2.75
N PHE A 205 2.94 -15.00 3.77
CA PHE A 205 2.73 -14.56 5.16
C PHE A 205 3.99 -14.71 6.01
N ASP A 206 4.10 -13.84 7.00
CA ASP A 206 5.02 -13.97 8.13
C ASP A 206 4.58 -15.12 9.07
N ARG A 207 5.37 -15.45 10.11
CA ARG A 207 5.01 -16.54 11.05
C ARG A 207 3.91 -16.15 12.05
N ALA A 208 3.72 -14.85 12.31
CA ALA A 208 2.73 -14.35 13.26
C ALA A 208 1.30 -14.57 12.75
N TYR A 209 1.09 -14.63 11.43
CA TYR A 209 -0.21 -14.95 10.82
C TYR A 209 -0.64 -16.44 10.93
N PHE A 210 0.13 -17.30 11.61
CA PHE A 210 -0.25 -18.71 11.75
C PHE A 210 -1.53 -18.87 12.59
N SER A 211 -2.64 -19.07 11.89
CA SER A 211 -3.95 -19.42 12.42
C SER A 211 -4.65 -20.31 11.40
N ALA A 212 -5.07 -21.50 11.82
CA ALA A 212 -5.68 -22.46 10.91
C ALA A 212 -7.00 -21.95 10.33
N ASP A 213 -7.84 -21.34 11.17
CA ASP A 213 -9.09 -20.69 10.76
C ASP A 213 -8.85 -19.67 9.64
N PHE A 214 -7.90 -18.75 9.87
CA PHE A 214 -7.52 -17.73 8.88
C PHE A 214 -6.99 -18.34 7.58
N LEU A 215 -6.09 -19.31 7.64
CA LEU A 215 -5.42 -19.85 6.45
C LEU A 215 -6.35 -20.74 5.62
N ILE A 216 -7.24 -21.49 6.27
CA ILE A 216 -8.28 -22.28 5.60
C ILE A 216 -9.27 -21.34 4.91
N ASP A 217 -9.72 -20.32 5.61
CA ASP A 217 -10.64 -19.34 5.05
C ASP A 217 -9.98 -18.55 3.90
N TRP A 218 -8.72 -18.13 4.04
CA TRP A 218 -7.97 -17.42 3.00
C TRP A 218 -7.89 -18.19 1.68
N GLN A 219 -7.65 -19.50 1.74
CA GLN A 219 -7.55 -20.35 0.54
C GLN A 219 -8.92 -20.67 -0.08
N THR A 220 -10.03 -20.50 0.66
CA THR A 220 -11.39 -20.77 0.16
C THR A 220 -12.16 -19.52 -0.27
N ARG A 221 -11.67 -18.32 0.05
CA ARG A 221 -12.36 -17.05 -0.24
C ARG A 221 -12.60 -16.79 -1.72
N VAL A 222 -11.62 -17.12 -2.56
CA VAL A 222 -11.66 -16.89 -4.01
C VAL A 222 -11.01 -18.06 -4.73
N GLU A 223 -11.29 -18.18 -6.03
CA GLU A 223 -10.71 -19.21 -6.88
C GLU A 223 -9.17 -19.16 -6.89
N ALA A 224 -8.54 -20.32 -6.69
CA ALA A 224 -7.09 -20.50 -6.73
C ALA A 224 -6.31 -19.51 -5.85
N SER A 225 -6.83 -19.23 -4.65
CA SER A 225 -6.11 -18.50 -3.59
C SER A 225 -5.24 -19.45 -2.78
N HIS A 226 -3.93 -19.20 -2.79
CA HIS A 226 -2.95 -19.99 -2.08
C HIS A 226 -2.16 -19.15 -1.09
N TRP A 227 -1.47 -19.81 -0.17
CA TRP A 227 -0.61 -19.17 0.80
C TRP A 227 0.69 -19.94 1.00
N LEU A 228 1.75 -19.22 1.36
CA LEU A 228 3.05 -19.75 1.72
C LEU A 228 3.61 -18.95 2.89
N MET A 229 4.05 -19.64 3.93
CA MET A 229 4.62 -18.99 5.11
C MET A 229 5.77 -19.80 5.69
N ARG A 230 6.63 -19.14 6.46
CA ARG A 230 7.63 -19.85 7.25
C ARG A 230 6.93 -20.63 8.37
N ALA A 231 7.37 -21.86 8.63
CA ALA A 231 6.83 -22.65 9.72
C ALA A 231 7.26 -22.08 11.09
N LYS A 232 6.40 -22.22 12.10
CA LYS A 232 6.77 -21.99 13.50
C LYS A 232 7.72 -23.08 13.96
N ASP A 233 8.63 -22.74 14.86
CA ASP A 233 9.66 -23.68 15.30
C ASP A 233 9.07 -24.82 16.15
N ASN A 234 8.00 -24.52 16.88
CA ASN A 234 7.21 -25.46 17.70
C ASN A 234 5.93 -25.96 17.00
N LEU A 235 5.91 -26.01 15.66
CA LEU A 235 4.76 -26.51 14.89
C LEU A 235 4.46 -27.97 15.29
N ARG A 236 3.22 -28.26 15.72
CA ARG A 236 2.75 -29.61 16.02
C ARG A 236 2.06 -30.19 14.80
N TYR A 237 2.56 -31.31 14.29
CA TYR A 237 2.02 -31.96 13.10
C TYR A 237 2.33 -33.46 13.07
N GLU A 238 1.57 -34.18 12.27
CA GLU A 238 1.80 -35.57 11.88
C GLU A 238 2.07 -35.63 10.37
N ILE A 239 3.02 -36.47 9.94
CA ILE A 239 3.29 -36.66 8.50
C ILE A 239 2.31 -37.71 7.99
N ILE A 240 1.43 -37.33 7.04
CA ILE A 240 0.50 -38.26 6.40
C ILE A 240 1.14 -38.89 5.17
N LYS A 241 1.91 -38.10 4.41
CA LYS A 241 2.56 -38.55 3.18
C LYS A 241 3.93 -37.89 3.05
N ARG A 242 4.92 -38.69 2.66
CA ARG A 242 6.26 -38.21 2.31
C ARG A 242 6.38 -38.17 0.78
N ASN A 243 6.45 -36.97 0.20
CA ASN A 243 6.64 -36.78 -1.24
C ASN A 243 8.12 -36.92 -1.63
N SER A 244 9.02 -36.46 -0.76
CA SER A 244 10.48 -36.61 -0.87
C SER A 244 11.14 -36.53 0.52
N PRO A 245 12.47 -36.70 0.67
CA PRO A 245 13.15 -36.59 1.96
C PRO A 245 12.93 -35.27 2.72
N HIS A 246 12.57 -34.18 2.03
CA HIS A 246 12.38 -32.85 2.60
C HIS A 246 11.04 -32.20 2.20
N ASP A 247 10.07 -33.02 1.81
CA ASP A 247 8.75 -32.59 1.32
C ASP A 247 7.67 -33.53 1.83
N PHE A 248 6.77 -32.98 2.65
CA PHE A 248 5.80 -33.74 3.42
C PHE A 248 4.41 -33.12 3.28
N GLN A 249 3.40 -33.95 3.13
CA GLN A 249 2.02 -33.58 3.46
C GLN A 249 1.80 -33.85 4.94
N ILE A 250 1.37 -32.82 5.66
CA ILE A 250 1.23 -32.86 7.11
C ILE A 250 -0.22 -32.61 7.53
N LYS A 251 -0.61 -33.27 8.62
CA LYS A 251 -1.85 -33.06 9.36
C LYS A 251 -1.53 -32.27 10.61
N MET A 252 -2.35 -31.27 10.94
CA MET A 252 -2.20 -30.47 12.15
C MET A 252 -3.50 -30.48 12.96
N PRO A 253 -3.43 -30.61 14.29
CA PRO A 253 -4.63 -30.60 15.13
C PRO A 253 -5.20 -29.18 15.24
N LEU A 254 -6.53 -29.09 15.24
CA LEU A 254 -7.26 -27.86 15.53
C LEU A 254 -7.61 -27.78 17.02
N SER A 255 -7.37 -26.63 17.64
CA SER A 255 -7.69 -26.43 19.05
C SER A 255 -9.21 -26.40 19.27
N ALA A 256 -9.68 -26.89 20.42
CA ALA A 256 -11.09 -26.81 20.79
C ALA A 256 -11.62 -25.36 20.78
N ARG A 257 -10.77 -24.38 21.12
CA ARG A 257 -11.10 -22.95 21.02
C ARG A 257 -11.36 -22.52 19.56
N ALA A 258 -10.52 -22.94 18.61
CA ALA A 258 -10.71 -22.62 17.20
C ALA A 258 -12.03 -23.21 16.68
N ARG A 259 -12.34 -24.47 17.02
CA ARG A 259 -13.61 -25.10 16.65
C ARG A 259 -14.83 -24.46 17.30
N LYS A 260 -14.69 -23.92 18.52
CA LYS A 260 -15.77 -23.15 19.16
C LYS A 260 -16.04 -21.82 18.45
N LEU A 261 -14.98 -21.15 17.97
CA LEU A 261 -15.09 -19.91 17.22
C LEU A 261 -15.63 -20.12 15.81
N ASN A 262 -15.24 -21.23 15.17
CA ASN A 262 -15.72 -21.63 13.86
C ASN A 262 -16.08 -23.13 13.87
N PRO A 263 -17.37 -23.46 14.07
CA PRO A 263 -17.84 -24.85 14.12
C PRO A 263 -17.72 -25.61 12.80
N SER A 264 -17.49 -24.93 11.67
CA SER A 264 -17.27 -25.59 10.37
C SER A 264 -15.88 -26.25 10.28
N LEU A 265 -14.97 -25.90 11.19
CA LEU A 265 -13.63 -26.48 11.24
C LEU A 265 -13.67 -27.91 11.78
N GLY A 266 -13.05 -28.84 11.06
CA GLY A 266 -12.86 -30.21 11.49
C GLY A 266 -11.93 -30.37 12.70
N GLU A 267 -11.58 -31.61 13.04
CA GLU A 267 -10.59 -31.86 14.10
C GLU A 267 -9.15 -31.55 13.68
N TYR A 268 -8.88 -31.60 12.38
CA TYR A 268 -7.58 -31.44 11.79
C TYR A 268 -7.67 -30.66 10.49
N TRP A 269 -6.52 -30.13 10.06
CA TRP A 269 -6.34 -29.50 8.77
C TRP A 269 -4.99 -29.93 8.17
N GLU A 270 -4.89 -29.83 6.85
CA GLU A 270 -3.71 -30.28 6.12
C GLU A 270 -2.96 -29.12 5.49
N ALA A 271 -1.65 -29.26 5.41
CA ALA A 271 -0.77 -28.38 4.66
C ALA A 271 0.41 -29.19 4.09
N ARG A 272 1.15 -28.61 3.17
CA ARG A 272 2.45 -29.14 2.76
C ARG A 272 3.56 -28.47 3.54
N LEU A 273 4.43 -29.26 4.16
CA LEU A 273 5.65 -28.83 4.85
C LEU A 273 6.86 -29.14 3.97
N ILE A 274 7.68 -28.13 3.72
CA ILE A 274 8.95 -28.28 3.00
C ILE A 274 10.13 -27.82 3.87
N GLU A 275 11.26 -28.48 3.69
CA GLU A 275 12.51 -28.16 4.38
C GLU A 275 13.61 -27.86 3.36
N VAL A 276 14.27 -26.71 3.51
CA VAL A 276 15.32 -26.27 2.58
C VAL A 276 16.50 -25.73 3.36
N GLU A 277 17.70 -26.22 3.05
CA GLU A 277 18.92 -25.66 3.59
C GLU A 277 19.21 -24.29 2.97
N GLN A 278 19.36 -23.26 3.81
CA GLN A 278 19.70 -21.92 3.40
C GLN A 278 20.78 -21.35 4.32
N ALA A 279 21.95 -21.06 3.77
CA ALA A 279 23.12 -20.54 4.50
C ALA A 279 23.46 -21.41 5.74
N GLY A 280 23.59 -22.73 5.54
CA GLY A 280 23.96 -23.70 6.57
C GLY A 280 22.88 -23.93 7.65
N LYS A 281 21.64 -23.52 7.41
CA LYS A 281 20.51 -23.72 8.33
C LYS A 281 19.31 -24.27 7.59
N ILE A 282 18.71 -25.33 8.12
CA ILE A 282 17.43 -25.84 7.64
C ILE A 282 16.34 -24.82 7.94
N ARG A 283 15.62 -24.40 6.91
CA ARG A 283 14.44 -23.54 6.98
C ARG A 283 13.22 -24.37 6.60
N ARG A 284 12.18 -24.26 7.42
CA ARG A 284 10.91 -24.95 7.22
C ARG A 284 9.84 -23.96 6.75
N TYR A 285 9.05 -24.35 5.76
CA TYR A 285 7.93 -23.58 5.22
C TYR A 285 6.68 -24.45 5.14
N ILE A 286 5.52 -23.84 5.30
CA ILE A 286 4.23 -24.48 5.09
C ILE A 286 3.43 -23.75 4.02
N THR A 287 2.66 -24.48 3.22
CA THR A 287 1.88 -23.94 2.10
C THR A 287 0.61 -24.75 1.84
N SER A 288 -0.38 -24.11 1.22
CA SER A 288 -1.56 -24.80 0.66
C SER A 288 -1.33 -25.43 -0.72
N LEU A 289 -0.17 -25.19 -1.35
CA LEU A 289 0.18 -25.80 -2.64
C LEU A 289 0.62 -27.26 -2.48
N MET A 290 -0.33 -28.18 -2.61
CA MET A 290 -0.14 -29.61 -2.32
C MET A 290 0.63 -30.39 -3.41
N ASP A 291 0.59 -29.95 -4.68
CA ASP A 291 1.25 -30.68 -5.77
C ASP A 291 2.77 -30.45 -5.76
N SER A 292 3.49 -31.48 -5.32
CA SER A 292 4.96 -31.45 -5.25
C SER A 292 5.69 -31.42 -6.59
N LYS A 293 5.05 -31.90 -7.66
CA LYS A 293 5.61 -31.89 -9.01
C LYS A 293 5.39 -30.53 -9.66
N ALA A 294 4.18 -29.99 -9.55
CA ALA A 294 3.85 -28.67 -10.09
C ALA A 294 4.59 -27.54 -9.36
N TYR A 295 4.76 -27.67 -8.03
CA TYR A 295 5.39 -26.65 -7.19
C TYR A 295 6.60 -27.22 -6.41
N PRO A 296 7.80 -27.24 -7.00
CA PRO A 296 8.99 -27.78 -6.35
C PRO A 296 9.41 -27.00 -5.08
N LEU A 297 9.89 -27.71 -4.06
CA LEU A 297 10.26 -27.13 -2.76
C LEU A 297 11.31 -26.01 -2.83
N ILE A 298 12.30 -26.14 -3.72
CA ILE A 298 13.34 -25.11 -3.92
C ILE A 298 12.72 -23.84 -4.52
N GLY A 299 11.75 -23.99 -5.43
CA GLY A 299 11.01 -22.88 -6.03
C GLY A 299 10.22 -22.11 -4.99
N LEU A 300 9.47 -22.81 -4.14
CA LEU A 300 8.73 -22.20 -3.02
C LEU A 300 9.64 -21.48 -2.02
N ALA A 301 10.77 -22.09 -1.64
CA ALA A 301 11.69 -21.46 -0.71
C ALA A 301 12.36 -20.19 -1.30
N LYS A 302 12.63 -20.17 -2.61
CA LYS A 302 13.07 -18.96 -3.33
C LYS A 302 11.96 -17.90 -3.39
N LEU A 303 10.73 -18.32 -3.70
CA LEU A 303 9.57 -17.45 -3.75
C LEU A 303 9.34 -16.72 -2.43
N TYR A 304 9.49 -17.41 -1.29
CA TYR A 304 9.29 -16.81 0.02
C TYR A 304 10.22 -15.62 0.30
N ALA A 305 11.37 -15.53 -0.35
CA ALA A 305 12.25 -14.37 -0.22
C ALA A 305 11.57 -13.07 -0.67
N GLN A 306 10.62 -13.14 -1.61
CA GLN A 306 9.84 -11.98 -2.07
C GLN A 306 8.90 -11.42 -1.00
N ARG A 307 8.70 -12.10 0.14
CA ARG A 307 7.97 -11.51 1.28
C ARG A 307 8.62 -10.19 1.72
N TRP A 308 9.94 -10.05 1.58
CA TRP A 308 10.64 -8.80 1.91
C TRP A 308 10.24 -7.60 1.04
N GLU A 309 9.59 -7.83 -0.11
CA GLU A 309 9.16 -6.73 -0.98
C GLU A 309 8.07 -5.86 -0.33
N ILE A 310 7.23 -6.40 0.57
CA ILE A 310 6.27 -5.57 1.33
C ILE A 310 6.98 -4.61 2.30
N GLU A 311 8.11 -5.02 2.88
CA GLU A 311 8.91 -4.13 3.71
C GLU A 311 9.57 -3.02 2.88
N MET A 312 9.93 -3.32 1.62
CA MET A 312 10.40 -2.30 0.68
C MET A 312 9.29 -1.34 0.30
N CYS A 313 8.09 -1.83 0.01
CA CYS A 313 6.87 -1.03 -0.20
C CYS A 313 6.62 -0.07 0.98
N TYR A 314 6.64 -0.56 2.23
CA TYR A 314 6.47 0.32 3.39
C TYR A 314 7.60 1.33 3.57
N ARG A 315 8.84 1.00 3.20
CA ARG A 315 9.93 1.97 3.19
C ARG A 315 9.67 3.07 2.16
N GLU A 316 9.26 2.71 0.94
CA GLU A 316 8.91 3.66 -0.12
C GLU A 316 7.80 4.61 0.35
N ILE A 317 6.75 4.08 0.98
CA ILE A 317 5.66 4.93 1.51
C ILE A 317 6.14 5.80 2.66
N LYS A 318 6.73 5.20 3.71
CA LYS A 318 7.01 5.93 4.95
C LYS A 318 8.20 6.87 4.83
N SER A 319 9.26 6.46 4.13
CA SER A 319 10.51 7.21 4.07
C SER A 319 10.55 8.11 2.84
N ASP A 320 10.25 7.59 1.65
CA ASP A 320 10.38 8.36 0.41
C ASP A 320 9.15 9.26 0.17
N LEU A 321 7.93 8.71 0.24
CA LEU A 321 6.71 9.48 -0.03
C LEU A 321 6.25 10.33 1.16
N GLN A 322 6.38 9.84 2.40
CA GLN A 322 5.92 10.53 3.61
C GLN A 322 7.06 11.10 4.46
N GLU A 323 8.31 11.05 4.00
CA GLU A 323 9.48 11.71 4.60
C GLU A 323 9.72 11.38 6.09
N GLY A 324 9.29 10.19 6.53
CA GLY A 324 9.36 9.75 7.93
C GLY A 324 8.46 10.52 8.90
N LYS A 325 7.55 11.36 8.40
CA LYS A 325 6.72 12.26 9.21
C LYS A 325 5.48 11.55 9.77
N HIS A 326 4.95 12.10 10.86
CA HIS A 326 3.66 11.70 11.41
C HIS A 326 2.53 12.13 10.45
N LEU A 327 1.36 11.49 10.57
CA LEU A 327 0.14 11.99 9.92
C LEU A 327 -0.16 13.43 10.36
N ARG A 328 -0.92 14.19 9.57
CA ARG A 328 -1.18 15.62 9.82
C ARG A 328 -2.53 15.86 10.49
N SER A 329 -3.47 14.94 10.32
CA SER A 329 -4.85 15.14 10.74
C SER A 329 -5.00 15.05 12.27
N LYS A 330 -5.93 15.84 12.83
CA LYS A 330 -6.16 15.94 14.28
C LYS A 330 -7.52 15.36 14.73
N GLN A 331 -8.21 14.72 13.80
CA GLN A 331 -9.53 14.11 13.98
C GLN A 331 -9.50 12.68 13.44
N PRO A 332 -10.14 11.70 14.10
CA PRO A 332 -10.05 10.31 13.70
C PRO A 332 -10.51 10.03 12.28
N ASP A 333 -11.63 10.60 11.85
CA ASP A 333 -12.13 10.38 10.51
C ASP A 333 -11.15 10.89 9.43
N LEU A 334 -10.53 12.05 9.68
CA LEU A 334 -9.54 12.63 8.79
C LEU A 334 -8.21 11.86 8.78
N ILE A 335 -7.89 11.09 9.82
CA ILE A 335 -6.74 10.17 9.85
C ILE A 335 -6.96 9.01 8.89
N TYR A 336 -8.14 8.40 8.90
CA TYR A 336 -8.50 7.38 7.90
C TYR A 336 -8.46 7.96 6.49
N GLN A 337 -9.07 9.13 6.27
CA GLN A 337 -9.06 9.82 4.98
C GLN A 337 -7.62 10.09 4.50
N GLU A 338 -6.73 10.57 5.37
CA GLU A 338 -5.33 10.84 5.04
C GLU A 338 -4.59 9.56 4.62
N LEU A 339 -4.76 8.45 5.35
CA LEU A 339 -4.12 7.18 5.00
C LEU A 339 -4.61 6.62 3.66
N TRP A 340 -5.92 6.68 3.38
CA TRP A 340 -6.43 6.31 2.05
C TRP A 340 -5.84 7.19 0.95
N GLY A 341 -5.71 8.49 1.20
CA GLY A 341 -4.99 9.41 0.31
C GLY A 341 -3.55 9.01 0.06
N VAL A 342 -2.83 8.56 1.09
CA VAL A 342 -1.45 8.07 0.97
C VAL A 342 -1.37 6.80 0.13
N PHE A 343 -2.27 5.83 0.35
CA PHE A 343 -2.28 4.59 -0.44
C PHE A 343 -2.61 4.84 -1.91
N ILE A 344 -3.59 5.70 -2.19
CA ILE A 344 -3.92 6.10 -3.57
C ILE A 344 -2.74 6.82 -4.23
N ALA A 345 -2.16 7.84 -3.56
CA ALA A 345 -1.01 8.57 -4.07
C ALA A 345 0.18 7.64 -4.38
N TYR A 346 0.46 6.69 -3.48
CA TYR A 346 1.50 5.70 -3.69
C TYR A 346 1.21 4.80 -4.89
N ASN A 347 -0.01 4.27 -5.03
CA ASN A 347 -0.38 3.44 -6.18
C ASN A 347 -0.32 4.22 -7.50
N ILE A 348 -0.69 5.51 -7.54
CA ILE A 348 -0.52 6.38 -8.71
C ILE A 348 0.97 6.39 -9.13
N LEU A 349 1.88 6.64 -8.19
CA LEU A 349 3.32 6.68 -8.48
C LEU A 349 3.83 5.32 -8.96
N ARG A 350 3.43 4.21 -8.31
CA ARG A 350 3.80 2.85 -8.74
C ARG A 350 3.27 2.51 -10.13
N ARG A 351 2.07 2.98 -10.48
CA ARG A 351 1.50 2.81 -11.82
C ARG A 351 2.31 3.56 -12.88
N GLN A 352 2.68 4.81 -12.62
CA GLN A 352 3.57 5.55 -13.55
C GLN A 352 4.94 4.87 -13.69
N MET A 353 5.50 4.37 -12.58
CA MET A 353 6.75 3.59 -12.63
C MET A 353 6.60 2.28 -13.41
N LYS A 354 5.43 1.64 -13.36
CA LYS A 354 5.12 0.45 -14.18
C LYS A 354 5.20 0.78 -15.67
N HIS A 355 4.62 1.90 -16.09
CA HIS A 355 4.74 2.39 -17.47
C HIS A 355 6.20 2.73 -17.84
N MET A 356 6.95 3.36 -16.94
CA MET A 356 8.40 3.58 -17.13
C MET A 356 9.15 2.26 -17.33
N ALA A 357 8.84 1.24 -16.52
CA ALA A 357 9.47 -0.07 -16.57
C ALA A 357 9.18 -0.80 -17.87
N GLN A 358 7.94 -0.74 -18.37
CA GLN A 358 7.55 -1.27 -19.69
C GLN A 358 8.39 -0.62 -20.81
N ARG A 359 8.50 0.72 -20.81
CA ARG A 359 9.28 1.47 -21.81
C ARG A 359 10.78 1.15 -21.75
N ALA A 360 11.31 0.98 -20.54
CA ALA A 360 12.70 0.61 -20.31
C ALA A 360 12.97 -0.91 -20.47
N LYS A 361 11.92 -1.73 -20.63
CA LYS A 361 11.96 -3.21 -20.70
C LYS A 361 12.65 -3.85 -19.49
N VAL A 362 12.31 -3.38 -18.29
CA VAL A 362 12.81 -3.92 -17.02
C VAL A 362 11.65 -4.26 -16.08
N SER A 363 11.92 -5.01 -15.02
CA SER A 363 10.95 -5.19 -13.93
C SER A 363 10.58 -3.85 -13.29
N PRO A 364 9.32 -3.63 -12.87
CA PRO A 364 8.93 -2.44 -12.10
C PRO A 364 9.80 -2.22 -10.84
N LEU A 365 10.28 -3.29 -10.22
CA LEU A 365 11.17 -3.24 -9.05
C LEU A 365 12.56 -2.67 -9.36
N ARG A 366 12.92 -2.53 -10.64
CA ARG A 366 14.18 -1.93 -11.08
C ARG A 366 14.08 -0.42 -11.28
N ILE A 367 12.89 0.18 -11.25
CA ILE A 367 12.76 1.64 -11.30
C ILE A 367 12.94 2.20 -9.88
N SER A 368 13.82 3.19 -9.73
CA SER A 368 14.06 3.84 -8.44
C SER A 368 12.83 4.62 -8.00
N PHE A 369 12.14 4.17 -6.94
CA PHE A 369 10.97 4.86 -6.40
C PHE A 369 11.29 6.32 -6.05
N HIS A 370 12.41 6.54 -5.34
CA HIS A 370 12.83 7.87 -4.91
C HIS A 370 13.03 8.85 -6.08
N ILE A 371 13.79 8.46 -7.10
CA ILE A 371 14.09 9.38 -8.22
C ILE A 371 12.86 9.54 -9.12
N ALA A 372 12.11 8.46 -9.36
CA ALA A 372 10.91 8.50 -10.20
C ALA A 372 9.81 9.35 -9.56
N SER A 373 9.57 9.19 -8.25
CA SER A 373 8.59 10.00 -7.52
C SER A 373 8.94 11.49 -7.57
N ILE A 374 10.21 11.86 -7.37
CA ILE A 374 10.67 13.26 -7.55
C ILE A 374 10.38 13.75 -8.98
N GLY A 375 10.69 12.95 -10.00
CA GLY A 375 10.44 13.30 -11.39
C GLY A 375 8.96 13.57 -11.67
N ILE A 376 8.08 12.69 -11.22
CA ILE A 376 6.63 12.81 -11.39
C ILE A 376 6.09 14.00 -10.60
N LEU A 377 6.54 14.18 -9.35
CA LEU A 377 6.14 15.31 -8.50
C LEU A 377 6.62 16.65 -9.05
N ASN A 378 7.78 16.70 -9.71
CA ASN A 378 8.30 17.91 -10.34
C ASN A 378 7.41 18.36 -11.50
N ILE A 379 6.81 17.42 -12.25
CA ILE A 379 5.82 17.77 -13.28
C ILE A 379 4.62 18.46 -12.63
N LEU A 380 4.09 17.89 -11.55
CA LEU A 380 2.97 18.48 -10.82
C LEU A 380 3.32 19.81 -10.12
N ARG A 381 4.62 20.06 -9.86
CA ARG A 381 5.11 21.23 -9.13
C ARG A 381 5.48 22.40 -10.03
N PHE A 382 6.12 22.14 -11.16
CA PHE A 382 6.79 23.17 -11.96
C PHE A 382 6.20 23.33 -13.36
N ASP A 383 5.59 22.29 -13.92
CA ASP A 383 5.02 22.37 -15.26
C ASP A 383 3.63 23.04 -15.22
N SER A 384 3.31 23.81 -16.26
CA SER A 384 2.01 24.45 -16.38
C SER A 384 0.92 23.41 -16.62
N LEU A 385 0.02 23.28 -15.65
CA LEU A 385 -1.23 22.51 -15.74
C LEU A 385 -2.40 23.35 -16.28
N ASP A 386 -2.13 24.39 -17.09
CA ASP A 386 -3.18 25.27 -17.64
C ASP A 386 -3.99 24.63 -18.77
N SER A 387 -3.43 23.64 -19.48
CA SER A 387 -4.08 22.96 -20.60
C SER A 387 -4.04 21.44 -20.49
N ALA A 388 -5.19 20.77 -20.73
CA ALA A 388 -5.43 19.34 -20.48
C ALA A 388 -4.37 18.44 -21.09
N GLY A 389 -3.81 18.86 -22.22
CA GLY A 389 -2.77 18.12 -22.94
C GLY A 389 -1.35 18.27 -22.40
N ASN A 390 -1.07 19.17 -21.45
CA ASN A 390 0.28 19.37 -20.95
C ASN A 390 0.74 18.22 -20.06
N LEU A 391 -0.05 17.82 -19.05
CA LEU A 391 0.33 16.71 -18.17
C LEU A 391 0.64 15.42 -18.95
N PRO A 392 -0.21 14.95 -19.90
CA PRO A 392 0.12 13.81 -20.74
C PRO A 392 1.47 13.97 -21.49
N LYS A 393 1.73 15.16 -22.07
CA LYS A 393 3.00 15.43 -22.78
C LYS A 393 4.21 15.37 -21.86
N HIS A 394 4.13 15.97 -20.68
CA HIS A 394 5.21 15.97 -19.70
C HIS A 394 5.47 14.55 -19.15
N LEU A 395 4.42 13.80 -18.87
CA LEU A 395 4.51 12.38 -18.48
C LEU A 395 5.17 11.55 -19.58
N GLU A 396 4.74 11.70 -20.84
CA GLU A 396 5.35 10.98 -21.97
C GLU A 396 6.84 11.33 -22.11
N SER A 397 7.22 12.61 -21.98
CA SER A 397 8.64 13.00 -21.99
C SER A 397 9.45 12.38 -20.85
N LEU A 398 8.83 12.15 -19.69
CA LEU A 398 9.45 11.46 -18.56
C LEU A 398 9.56 9.95 -18.83
N LEU A 399 8.54 9.34 -19.43
CA LEU A 399 8.55 7.93 -19.85
C LEU A 399 9.63 7.64 -20.90
N GLU A 400 9.85 8.53 -21.87
CA GLU A 400 10.95 8.45 -22.84
C GLU A 400 12.32 8.40 -22.16
N LYS A 401 12.46 9.09 -21.02
CA LYS A 401 13.69 9.14 -20.20
C LYS A 401 13.75 8.03 -19.14
N SER A 402 12.83 7.06 -19.15
CA SER A 402 12.69 5.96 -18.17
C SER A 402 14.01 5.25 -17.83
N LYS A 403 14.90 5.05 -18.81
CA LYS A 403 16.22 4.41 -18.61
C LYS A 403 17.08 5.11 -17.55
N ARG A 404 16.91 6.41 -17.32
CA ARG A 404 17.65 7.19 -16.30
C ARG A 404 17.26 6.81 -14.86
N TYR A 405 16.10 6.21 -14.70
CA TYR A 405 15.55 5.84 -13.40
C TYR A 405 15.81 4.37 -13.05
N VAL A 406 16.40 3.60 -13.96
CA VAL A 406 16.74 2.19 -13.75
C VAL A 406 17.87 2.09 -12.74
N LEU A 407 17.61 1.38 -11.65
CA LEU A 407 18.60 1.08 -10.62
C LEU A 407 19.72 0.22 -11.20
N PRO A 408 20.98 0.44 -10.77
CA PRO A 408 22.08 -0.44 -11.10
C PRO A 408 21.81 -1.85 -10.56
N GLU A 409 22.56 -2.83 -11.05
CA GLU A 409 22.43 -4.19 -10.55
C GLU A 409 22.61 -4.26 -9.03
N ARG A 410 21.76 -5.09 -8.41
CA ARG A 410 21.74 -5.23 -6.96
C ARG A 410 23.06 -5.85 -6.50
N ARG A 411 23.89 -5.05 -5.85
CA ARG A 411 25.15 -5.52 -5.26
C ARG A 411 24.86 -6.60 -4.21
N VAL A 412 25.74 -7.61 -4.13
CA VAL A 412 25.72 -8.60 -3.05
C VAL A 412 25.91 -7.85 -1.72
N ARG A 413 24.87 -7.84 -0.88
CA ARG A 413 24.94 -7.18 0.43
C ARG A 413 25.70 -8.07 1.40
N SER A 414 26.90 -7.65 1.78
CA SER A 414 27.60 -8.13 2.98
C SER A 414 27.39 -7.10 4.09
N CYS A 415 26.52 -7.42 5.05
CA CYS A 415 26.33 -6.63 6.27
C CYS A 415 26.87 -7.45 7.44
N PRO A 416 28.20 -7.56 7.62
CA PRO A 416 28.75 -8.27 8.75
C PRO A 416 28.21 -7.64 10.03
N ARG A 417 27.81 -8.48 11.01
CA ARG A 417 27.36 -8.01 12.32
C ARG A 417 28.57 -7.49 13.09
N VAL A 418 28.99 -6.28 12.75
CA VAL A 418 30.06 -5.56 13.43
C VAL A 418 29.44 -4.57 14.41
N VAL A 419 30.09 -4.41 15.57
CA VAL A 419 29.76 -3.32 16.49
C VAL A 419 30.18 -2.02 15.81
N LYS A 420 29.22 -1.28 15.26
CA LYS A 420 29.50 0.09 14.80
C LYS A 420 29.85 0.93 16.02
N GLY A 421 30.97 1.65 15.97
CA GLY A 421 31.33 2.61 17.02
C GLY A 421 30.17 3.58 17.25
N LYS A 422 29.90 3.91 18.52
CA LYS A 422 28.87 4.91 18.84
C LYS A 422 29.27 6.24 18.19
N PRO A 423 28.41 6.88 17.39
CA PRO A 423 28.68 8.21 16.89
C PRO A 423 28.92 9.13 18.10
N GLN A 424 30.08 9.79 18.15
CA GLN A 424 30.37 10.73 19.23
C GLN A 424 29.64 12.03 18.93
N LYS A 425 28.75 12.43 19.85
CA LYS A 425 27.98 13.67 19.76
C LYS A 425 28.86 14.92 19.87
N TYR A 426 30.08 14.78 20.38
CA TYR A 426 31.05 15.85 20.61
C TYR A 426 32.47 15.42 20.22
N PRO A 427 33.32 16.33 19.72
CA PRO A 427 34.72 16.02 19.43
C PRO A 427 35.46 15.57 20.69
N ARG A 428 36.36 14.59 20.55
CA ARG A 428 37.32 14.27 21.61
C ARG A 428 38.29 15.44 21.73
N LYS A 429 38.46 15.93 22.96
CA LYS A 429 39.51 16.88 23.29
C LYS A 429 40.85 16.18 23.01
N CYS A 430 41.56 16.58 21.95
CA CYS A 430 42.95 16.19 21.79
C CYS A 430 43.69 16.71 23.02
N GLN A 431 44.35 15.83 23.77
CA GLN A 431 45.27 16.27 24.81
C GLN A 431 46.27 17.22 24.14
N SER A 432 46.37 18.45 24.63
CA SER A 432 47.50 19.30 24.32
C SER A 432 48.74 18.55 24.76
N ILE A 433 49.60 18.21 23.81
CA ILE A 433 50.96 17.78 24.11
C ILE A 433 51.58 18.95 24.87
N SER A 434 51.90 18.70 26.14
CA SER A 434 52.84 19.52 26.93
C SER A 434 54.01 18.62 27.25
#